data_AF-A0A7L0BXF9-F1
#
_entry.id   AF-A0A7L0BXF9-F1
#
_cell.length_a   1.000
_cell.length_b   1.000
_cell.length_c   1.000
_cell.angle_alpha   90.00
_cell.angle_beta   90.00
_cell.angle_gamma   90.00
#
_symmetry.space_group_name_H-M   'P 1'
#
loop_
_entity.id
_entity.type
_entity.pdbx_description
1 polymer ?
#
loop_
_entity_poly.entity_id
_entity_poly.type
_entity_poly.pdbx_seq_one_letter_code
_entity_poly.pdbx_strand_id
1 'polypeptide(L)'
;LSLKFGDIGNLKGLVIRFLLTTSYYQLSVQNWFSLHRLQLLYNHSIQATFNATRIYAPASYSYHCEHVSSLQRYDALLIPSSANDLSKLWEVTFIDFQIQGFNIQEGHFAYAKDCASFFSPAILMGLVMSLILLLVLAYALHMLIHLKSLDRHYECKASPAYFAQMKDNDVGEEKEPLRSSGNESYELRNQEFCKIYI
;
A
#
# COMPACT_ATOMS: atom_id res chain seq x y z
N LEU A 1 -24.62 3.04 27.53
CA LEU A 1 -25.48 4.08 26.93
C LEU A 1 -26.81 3.45 26.55
N SER A 2 -27.95 4.11 26.79
CA SER A 2 -29.27 3.62 26.35
C SER A 2 -30.04 4.73 25.65
N LEU A 3 -30.35 4.51 24.38
CA LEU A 3 -31.19 5.39 23.56
C LEU A 3 -32.61 4.88 23.67
N LYS A 4 -33.49 5.68 24.29
CA LYS A 4 -34.91 5.36 24.41
C LYS A 4 -35.65 6.09 23.31
N PHE A 5 -36.21 5.34 22.37
CA PHE A 5 -37.06 5.88 21.33
C PHE A 5 -38.49 5.95 21.88
N GLY A 6 -39.18 7.05 21.59
CA GLY A 6 -40.59 7.19 21.89
C GLY A 6 -41.45 6.25 21.04
N ASP A 7 -42.75 6.44 21.08
CA ASP A 7 -43.68 5.66 20.27
C ASP A 7 -43.51 6.05 18.78
N ILE A 8 -43.03 5.11 17.97
CA ILE A 8 -42.87 5.26 16.52
C ILE A 8 -43.93 4.40 15.84
N GLY A 9 -45.10 4.99 15.58
CA GLY A 9 -46.25 4.26 15.02
C GLY A 9 -46.69 3.11 15.92
N ASN A 10 -46.59 1.87 15.43
CA ASN A 10 -46.94 0.66 16.20
C ASN A 10 -45.81 0.15 17.10
N LEU A 11 -44.59 0.67 16.95
CA LEU A 11 -43.43 0.30 17.77
C LEU A 11 -43.41 1.19 19.01
N LYS A 12 -43.84 0.64 20.15
CA LYS A 12 -43.85 1.36 21.43
C LYS A 12 -42.66 0.96 22.30
N GLY A 13 -41.96 1.97 22.82
CA GLY A 13 -40.89 1.76 23.80
C GLY A 13 -39.70 0.94 23.30
N LEU A 14 -39.22 1.20 22.07
CA LEU A 14 -37.97 0.64 21.58
C LEU A 14 -36.78 1.29 22.32
N VAL A 15 -35.90 0.49 22.88
CA VAL A 15 -34.67 0.97 23.52
C VAL A 15 -33.47 0.26 22.91
N ILE A 16 -32.51 1.04 22.44
CA ILE A 16 -31.22 0.55 21.96
C ILE A 16 -30.18 0.77 23.06
N ARG A 17 -29.61 -0.31 23.58
CA ARG A 17 -28.60 -0.26 24.64
C ARG A 17 -27.24 -0.69 24.11
N PHE A 18 -26.26 0.18 24.30
CA PHE A 18 -24.85 -0.05 23.98
C PHE A 18 -24.09 -0.36 25.27
N LEU A 19 -23.44 -1.53 25.31
CA LEU A 19 -22.59 -1.97 26.41
C LEU A 19 -21.13 -1.77 26.00
N LEU A 20 -20.49 -0.76 26.59
CA LEU A 20 -19.08 -0.46 26.35
C LEU A 20 -18.24 -0.96 27.52
N THR A 21 -17.05 -1.43 27.21
CA THR A 21 -16.04 -1.86 28.18
C THR A 21 -14.74 -1.09 27.96
N THR A 22 -13.94 -0.92 29.00
CA THR A 22 -12.60 -0.34 28.89
C THR A 22 -11.56 -1.29 29.49
N SER A 23 -10.43 -1.42 28.82
CA SER A 23 -9.33 -2.29 29.21
C SER A 23 -7.99 -1.62 28.93
N TYR A 24 -7.02 -1.80 29.81
CA TYR A 24 -5.66 -1.31 29.62
C TYR A 24 -4.84 -2.30 28.80
N TYR A 25 -4.26 -1.85 27.68
CA TYR A 25 -3.41 -2.67 26.81
C TYR A 25 -1.94 -2.31 27.01
N GLN A 26 -1.18 -3.25 27.60
CA GLN A 26 0.23 -3.07 27.94
C GLN A 26 1.10 -2.70 26.73
N LEU A 27 0.91 -3.35 25.57
CA LEU A 27 1.72 -3.09 24.36
C LEU A 27 1.60 -1.65 23.86
N SER A 28 0.42 -1.05 24.02
CA SER A 28 0.15 0.33 23.60
C SER A 28 0.25 1.33 24.75
N VAL A 29 0.51 0.86 25.98
CA VAL A 29 0.60 1.67 27.21
C VAL A 29 -0.58 2.65 27.35
N GLN A 30 -1.79 2.21 26.99
CA GLN A 30 -2.97 3.06 27.01
C GLN A 30 -4.25 2.25 27.24
N ASN A 31 -5.28 2.93 27.74
CA ASN A 31 -6.63 2.39 27.82
C ASN A 31 -7.29 2.38 26.45
N TRP A 32 -8.00 1.31 26.17
CA TRP A 32 -8.87 1.20 25.01
C TRP A 32 -10.30 0.99 25.48
N PHE A 33 -11.26 1.50 24.72
CA PHE A 33 -12.65 1.12 24.88
C PHE A 33 -13.09 0.25 23.72
N SER A 34 -14.05 -0.62 23.98
CA SER A 34 -14.70 -1.45 22.98
C SER A 34 -16.20 -1.46 23.20
N LEU A 35 -16.96 -1.51 22.11
CA LEU A 35 -18.37 -1.88 22.18
C LEU A 35 -18.43 -3.40 22.30
N HIS A 36 -18.91 -3.91 23.43
CA HIS A 36 -18.99 -5.34 23.68
C HIS A 36 -20.28 -5.93 23.09
N ARG A 37 -21.42 -5.30 23.39
CA ARG A 37 -22.75 -5.76 22.96
C ARG A 37 -23.69 -4.61 22.62
N LEU A 38 -24.55 -4.86 21.65
CA LEU A 38 -25.73 -4.06 21.36
C LEU A 38 -26.97 -4.88 21.76
N GLN A 39 -27.86 -4.29 22.54
CA GLN A 39 -29.13 -4.91 22.91
C GLN A 39 -30.29 -4.07 22.38
N LEU A 40 -31.24 -4.74 21.73
CA LEU A 40 -32.54 -4.16 21.40
C LEU A 40 -33.54 -4.64 22.45
N LEU A 41 -34.15 -3.69 23.13
CA LEU A 41 -35.24 -3.95 24.05
C LEU A 41 -36.52 -3.40 23.45
N TYR A 42 -37.56 -4.20 23.50
CA TYR A 42 -38.90 -3.82 23.07
C TYR A 42 -39.87 -4.21 24.16
N ASN A 43 -40.78 -3.30 24.50
CA ASN A 43 -41.77 -3.52 25.55
C ASN A 43 -41.15 -4.08 26.86
N HIS A 44 -40.07 -3.46 27.33
CA HIS A 44 -39.33 -3.81 28.55
C HIS A 44 -38.62 -5.18 28.56
N SER A 45 -38.61 -5.92 27.44
CA SER A 45 -37.93 -7.21 27.30
C SER A 45 -36.80 -7.13 26.28
N ILE A 46 -35.71 -7.88 26.50
CA ILE A 46 -34.61 -7.98 25.53
C ILE A 46 -35.08 -8.85 24.37
N GLN A 47 -35.14 -8.27 23.17
CA GLN A 47 -35.56 -8.95 21.95
C GLN A 47 -34.39 -9.46 21.13
N ALA A 48 -33.29 -8.70 21.11
CA ALA A 48 -32.11 -9.07 20.36
C ALA A 48 -30.84 -8.64 21.10
N THR A 49 -29.81 -9.47 21.01
CA THR A 49 -28.46 -9.17 21.47
C THR A 49 -27.46 -9.47 20.36
N PHE A 50 -26.73 -8.44 19.97
CA PHE A 50 -25.63 -8.54 19.01
C PHE A 50 -24.30 -8.38 19.73
N ASN A 51 -23.37 -9.28 19.44
CA ASN A 51 -21.97 -9.11 19.78
C ASN A 51 -21.34 -8.15 18.77
N ALA A 52 -20.75 -7.08 19.29
CA ALA A 52 -20.02 -6.13 18.45
C ALA A 52 -18.60 -6.66 18.20
N THR A 53 -18.21 -6.72 16.94
CA THR A 53 -16.89 -7.15 16.52
C THR A 53 -16.15 -5.98 15.87
N ARG A 54 -14.85 -5.87 16.15
CA ARG A 54 -13.98 -4.82 15.58
C ARG A 54 -14.39 -3.37 15.87
N ILE A 55 -15.29 -3.12 16.82
CA ILE A 55 -15.69 -1.77 17.27
C ILE A 55 -14.91 -1.41 18.54
N TYR A 56 -13.73 -0.82 18.36
CA TYR A 56 -12.85 -0.43 19.46
C TYR A 56 -11.88 0.70 19.05
N ALA A 57 -11.55 1.57 20.00
CA ALA A 57 -10.60 2.66 19.82
C ALA A 57 -9.86 2.96 21.14
N PRO A 58 -8.70 3.64 21.09
CA PRO A 58 -8.08 4.17 22.30
C PRO A 58 -9.07 5.06 23.08
N ALA A 59 -9.00 5.06 24.41
CA ALA A 59 -9.92 5.86 25.25
C ALA A 59 -9.81 7.37 25.01
N SER A 60 -8.68 7.84 24.48
CA SER A 60 -8.46 9.24 24.07
C SER A 60 -9.00 9.58 22.68
N TYR A 61 -9.58 8.62 21.96
CA TYR A 61 -10.09 8.77 20.60
C TYR A 61 -11.59 8.44 20.55
N SER A 62 -12.26 8.84 19.48
CA SER A 62 -13.58 8.32 19.14
C SER A 62 -13.46 7.19 18.12
N TYR A 63 -14.45 6.32 18.03
CA TYR A 63 -14.57 5.33 16.95
C TYR A 63 -15.56 5.88 15.92
N HIS A 64 -15.18 5.84 14.65
CA HIS A 64 -16.04 6.26 13.53
C HIS A 64 -16.11 5.16 12.47
N CYS A 65 -17.27 4.97 11.86
CA CYS A 65 -17.46 4.04 10.77
C CYS A 65 -18.68 4.41 9.93
N GLU A 66 -18.53 4.37 8.61
CA GLU A 66 -19.62 4.64 7.68
C GLU A 66 -20.82 3.70 7.90
N HIS A 67 -20.55 2.40 8.13
CA HIS A 67 -21.59 1.41 8.37
C HIS A 67 -21.25 0.53 9.58
N VAL A 68 -22.15 0.51 10.57
CA VAL A 68 -22.16 -0.51 11.62
C VAL A 68 -23.45 -1.31 11.50
N SER A 69 -23.35 -2.52 10.96
CA SER A 69 -24.52 -3.30 10.56
C SER A 69 -24.44 -4.75 11.02
N SER A 70 -25.61 -5.39 11.15
CA SER A 70 -25.74 -6.84 11.25
C SER A 70 -25.72 -7.56 9.89
N LEU A 71 -25.74 -6.81 8.78
CA LEU A 71 -25.82 -7.36 7.44
C LEU A 71 -24.44 -7.66 6.86
N GLN A 72 -24.33 -8.80 6.17
CA GLN A 72 -23.08 -9.26 5.56
C GLN A 72 -22.53 -8.31 4.49
N ARG A 73 -23.41 -7.60 3.77
CA ARG A 73 -23.00 -6.60 2.76
C ARG A 73 -22.21 -5.41 3.36
N TYR A 74 -22.32 -5.20 4.66
CA TYR A 74 -21.66 -4.14 5.42
C TYR A 74 -20.78 -4.74 6.51
N ASP A 75 -19.98 -5.74 6.17
CA ASP A 75 -19.01 -6.42 7.04
C ASP A 75 -19.58 -7.19 8.26
N ALA A 76 -20.89 -7.10 8.53
CA ALA A 76 -21.56 -7.70 9.68
C ALA A 76 -20.85 -7.46 11.03
N LEU A 77 -20.50 -6.20 11.32
CA LEU A 77 -19.85 -5.83 12.60
C LEU A 77 -20.70 -6.18 13.83
N LEU A 78 -22.03 -6.31 13.67
CA LEU A 78 -22.97 -6.72 14.71
C LEU A 78 -23.46 -8.15 14.48
N ILE A 79 -22.89 -9.11 15.20
CA ILE A 79 -23.21 -10.54 15.01
C ILE A 79 -24.23 -10.99 16.05
N PRO A 80 -25.35 -11.64 15.68
CA PRO A 80 -26.29 -12.22 16.64
C PRO A 80 -25.58 -13.12 17.67
N SER A 81 -25.85 -12.93 18.97
CA SER A 81 -25.10 -13.62 20.03
C SER A 81 -25.36 -15.14 20.09
N SER A 82 -26.45 -15.64 19.53
CA SER A 82 -26.78 -17.06 19.49
C SER A 82 -27.52 -17.42 18.20
N ALA A 83 -27.29 -18.64 17.71
CA ALA A 83 -27.87 -19.14 16.45
C ALA A 83 -29.39 -19.37 16.54
N ASN A 84 -29.92 -19.58 17.75
CA ASN A 84 -31.34 -19.86 18.00
C ASN A 84 -32.10 -18.67 18.57
N ASP A 85 -31.49 -17.49 18.59
CA ASP A 85 -32.06 -16.33 19.24
C ASP A 85 -32.87 -15.47 18.26
N LEU A 86 -33.91 -14.81 18.78
CA LEU A 86 -34.78 -13.90 18.00
C LEU A 86 -34.00 -12.75 17.34
N SER A 87 -32.76 -12.53 17.77
CA SER A 87 -31.79 -11.62 17.19
C SER A 87 -31.62 -11.73 15.66
N LYS A 88 -31.81 -12.91 15.06
CA LYS A 88 -31.75 -13.08 13.58
C LYS A 88 -32.91 -12.42 12.83
N LEU A 89 -34.03 -12.18 13.51
CA LEU A 89 -35.21 -11.53 12.93
C LEU A 89 -35.05 -9.99 12.88
N TRP A 90 -34.00 -9.47 13.53
CA TRP A 90 -33.73 -8.05 13.62
C TRP A 90 -32.53 -7.71 12.74
N GLU A 91 -32.73 -6.73 11.88
CA GLU A 91 -31.65 -6.11 11.11
C GLU A 91 -31.37 -4.73 11.67
N VAL A 92 -30.12 -4.47 12.03
CA VAL A 92 -29.69 -3.17 12.55
C VAL A 92 -28.60 -2.65 11.65
N THR A 93 -28.76 -1.41 11.20
CA THR A 93 -27.72 -0.68 10.47
C THR A 93 -27.67 0.74 10.97
N PHE A 94 -26.53 1.14 11.50
CA PHE A 94 -26.18 2.53 11.75
C PHE A 94 -25.36 3.03 10.56
N ILE A 95 -25.71 4.21 10.07
CA ILE A 95 -25.01 4.94 9.02
C ILE A 95 -24.30 6.12 9.69
N ASP A 96 -23.07 6.41 9.30
CA ASP A 96 -22.26 7.50 9.87
C ASP A 96 -22.16 7.37 11.40
N PHE A 97 -21.68 6.21 11.85
CA PHE A 97 -21.67 5.85 13.25
C PHE A 97 -20.40 6.37 13.93
N GLN A 98 -20.57 7.31 14.87
CA GLN A 98 -19.49 7.77 15.76
C GLN A 98 -19.84 7.53 17.24
N ILE A 99 -18.91 6.95 18.00
CA ILE A 99 -19.06 6.74 19.43
C ILE A 99 -17.73 6.90 20.15
N GLN A 100 -17.77 7.49 21.35
CA GLN A 100 -16.63 7.52 22.26
C GLN A 100 -17.09 7.05 23.63
N GLY A 101 -16.46 5.98 24.11
CA GLY A 101 -16.63 5.51 25.47
C GLY A 101 -15.51 6.04 26.33
N PHE A 102 -15.84 6.59 27.49
CA PHE A 102 -14.89 7.02 28.51
C PHE A 102 -14.01 8.21 28.05
N ASN A 103 -13.46 8.95 29.01
CA ASN A 103 -12.49 10.04 28.77
C ASN A 103 -12.89 11.08 27.68
N ILE A 104 -14.14 11.53 27.73
CA ILE A 104 -14.66 12.61 26.87
C ILE A 104 -14.25 13.96 27.49
N GLN A 105 -13.71 14.87 26.68
CA GLN A 105 -13.32 16.21 27.11
C GLN A 105 -14.26 17.23 26.49
N GLU A 106 -14.68 18.22 27.29
CA GLU A 106 -15.44 19.39 26.82
C GLU A 106 -16.78 19.07 26.10
N GLY A 107 -17.30 17.85 26.25
CA GLY A 107 -18.55 17.43 25.62
C GLY A 107 -18.45 17.19 24.10
N HIS A 108 -17.25 17.14 23.54
CA HIS A 108 -17.01 16.89 22.12
C HIS A 108 -16.28 15.55 21.89
N PHE A 109 -16.46 14.97 20.70
CA PHE A 109 -15.68 13.81 20.31
C PHE A 109 -14.20 14.19 20.12
N ALA A 110 -13.33 13.32 20.63
CA ALA A 110 -11.91 13.35 20.28
C ALA A 110 -11.70 12.84 18.84
N TYR A 111 -10.45 12.89 18.39
CA TYR A 111 -10.06 12.45 17.05
C TYR A 111 -10.63 11.07 16.70
N ALA A 112 -11.20 10.96 15.50
CA ALA A 112 -11.88 9.76 15.05
C ALA A 112 -10.89 8.71 14.56
N LYS A 113 -10.99 7.50 15.11
CA LYS A 113 -10.39 6.30 14.55
C LYS A 113 -11.42 5.64 13.65
N ASP A 114 -11.15 5.64 12.35
CA ASP A 114 -11.99 4.97 11.36
C ASP A 114 -11.88 3.45 11.46
N CYS A 115 -12.99 2.77 11.14
CA CYS A 115 -13.07 1.31 11.09
C CYS A 115 -12.34 0.68 9.90
N ALA A 116 -12.07 1.47 8.86
CA ALA A 116 -11.32 1.05 7.69
C ALA A 116 -9.87 1.54 7.81
N SER A 117 -8.92 0.68 7.43
CA SER A 117 -7.55 1.10 7.19
C SER A 117 -7.47 1.85 5.85
N PHE A 118 -6.57 2.83 5.74
CA PHE A 118 -6.32 3.58 4.51
C PHE A 118 -6.05 2.67 3.30
N PHE A 119 -5.40 1.53 3.51
CA PHE A 119 -5.21 0.50 2.49
C PHE A 119 -5.66 -0.86 3.02
N SER A 120 -6.39 -1.60 2.18
CA SER A 120 -6.67 -3.00 2.45
C SER A 120 -5.38 -3.84 2.32
N PRO A 121 -5.27 -4.99 3.01
CA PRO A 121 -4.14 -5.88 2.84
C PRO A 121 -3.90 -6.28 1.38
N ALA A 122 -4.99 -6.47 0.61
CA ALA A 122 -4.90 -6.80 -0.81
C ALA A 122 -4.28 -5.67 -1.65
N ILE A 123 -4.68 -4.41 -1.42
CA ILE A 123 -4.10 -3.25 -2.12
C ILE A 123 -2.62 -3.12 -1.75
N LEU A 124 -2.27 -3.27 -0.47
CA LEU A 124 -0.88 -3.20 -0.03
C LEU A 124 0.00 -4.25 -0.73
N MET A 125 -0.45 -5.51 -0.75
CA MET A 125 0.28 -6.58 -1.44
C MET A 125 0.41 -6.30 -2.94
N GLY A 126 -0.66 -5.79 -3.58
CA GLY A 126 -0.64 -5.39 -4.99
C GLY A 126 0.36 -4.27 -5.27
N LEU A 127 0.41 -3.24 -4.41
CA LEU A 127 1.36 -2.13 -4.53
C LEU A 127 2.81 -2.61 -4.37
N VAL A 128 3.08 -3.49 -3.40
CA VAL A 128 4.40 -4.07 -3.18
C VAL A 128 4.84 -4.87 -4.40
N MET A 129 3.99 -5.74 -4.93
CA MET A 129 4.32 -6.55 -6.11
C MET A 129 4.51 -5.67 -7.35
N SER A 130 3.66 -4.66 -7.55
CA SER A 130 3.80 -3.70 -8.64
C SER A 130 5.14 -2.96 -8.59
N LEU A 131 5.55 -2.50 -7.40
CA LEU A 131 6.83 -1.83 -7.20
C LEU A 131 8.02 -2.76 -7.52
N ILE A 132 7.96 -4.03 -7.11
CA ILE A 132 9.00 -5.02 -7.41
C ILE A 132 9.14 -5.22 -8.92
N LEU A 133 8.02 -5.41 -9.64
CA LEU A 133 8.05 -5.59 -11.09
C LEU A 133 8.57 -4.34 -11.80
N LEU A 134 8.22 -3.15 -11.32
CA LEU A 134 8.71 -1.89 -11.86
C LEU A 134 10.22 -1.75 -11.67
N LEU A 135 10.77 -2.16 -10.53
CA LEU A 135 12.21 -2.19 -10.29
C LEU A 135 12.93 -3.16 -11.23
N VAL A 136 12.39 -4.36 -11.42
CA VAL A 136 12.94 -5.35 -12.36
C VAL A 136 12.93 -4.82 -13.79
N LEU A 137 11.84 -4.20 -14.22
CA LEU A 137 11.72 -3.58 -15.54
C LEU A 137 12.73 -2.44 -15.70
N ALA A 138 12.85 -1.55 -14.72
CA ALA A 138 13.81 -0.45 -14.75
C ALA A 138 15.25 -0.98 -14.85
N TYR A 139 15.59 -2.05 -14.14
CA TYR A 139 16.89 -2.69 -14.23
C TYR A 139 17.14 -3.30 -15.62
N ALA A 140 16.16 -4.02 -16.18
CA ALA A 140 16.28 -4.59 -17.52
C ALA A 140 16.47 -3.50 -18.59
N LEU A 141 15.71 -2.41 -18.51
CA LEU A 141 15.85 -1.25 -19.40
C LEU A 141 17.22 -0.57 -19.23
N HIS A 142 17.68 -0.39 -17.99
CA HIS A 142 19.00 0.15 -17.71
C HIS A 142 20.10 -0.71 -18.35
N MET A 143 20.02 -2.04 -18.22
CA MET A 143 20.95 -2.97 -18.85
C MET A 143 20.89 -2.90 -20.38
N LEU A 144 19.69 -2.79 -20.97
CA LEU A 144 19.52 -2.66 -22.42
C LEU A 144 20.15 -1.37 -22.97
N ILE A 145 19.93 -0.24 -22.28
CA ILE A 145 20.53 1.05 -22.63
C ILE A 145 22.06 0.97 -22.52
N HIS A 146 22.58 0.35 -21.47
CA HIS A 146 24.02 0.18 -21.27
C HIS A 146 24.66 -0.67 -22.37
N LEU A 147 24.04 -1.80 -22.74
CA LEU A 147 24.51 -2.65 -23.84
C LEU A 147 24.50 -1.89 -25.17
N LYS A 148 23.42 -1.17 -25.49
CA LYS A 148 23.35 -0.34 -26.69
C LYS A 148 24.41 0.76 -26.71
N SER A 149 24.76 1.31 -25.55
CA SER A 149 25.84 2.28 -25.43
C SER A 149 27.21 1.66 -25.72
N LEU A 150 27.47 0.44 -25.21
CA LEU A 150 28.71 -0.28 -25.50
C LEU A 150 28.82 -0.67 -26.98
N ASP A 151 27.75 -1.22 -27.55
CA ASP A 151 27.70 -1.63 -28.96
C ASP A 151 28.04 -0.46 -29.90
N ARG A 152 27.40 0.71 -29.70
CA ARG A 152 27.71 1.95 -30.44
C ARG A 152 29.17 2.39 -30.28
N HIS A 153 29.75 2.19 -29.09
CA HIS A 153 31.16 2.51 -28.84
C HIS A 153 32.11 1.55 -29.57
N TYR A 154 31.75 0.27 -29.68
CA TYR A 154 32.54 -0.72 -30.41
C TYR A 154 32.42 -0.54 -31.92
N GLU A 155 31.25 -0.23 -32.47
CA GLU A 155 31.11 0.13 -33.89
C GLU A 155 31.98 1.35 -34.25
N CYS A 156 32.05 2.34 -33.36
CA CYS A 156 32.93 3.50 -33.54
C CYS A 156 34.42 3.11 -33.59
N LYS A 157 34.83 2.13 -32.79
CA LYS A 157 36.22 1.62 -32.77
C LYS A 157 36.54 0.66 -33.92
N ALA A 158 35.54 -0.01 -34.50
CA ALA A 158 35.70 -0.95 -35.61
C ALA A 158 35.78 -0.24 -36.98
N SER A 159 35.61 1.09 -37.05
CA SER A 159 35.83 1.89 -38.25
C SER A 159 37.27 1.71 -38.78
N PRO A 160 37.48 1.57 -40.10
CA PRO A 160 38.66 0.91 -40.67
C PRO A 160 39.88 1.83 -40.66
N ALA A 161 40.61 1.83 -39.55
CA ALA A 161 42.00 2.32 -39.50
C ALA A 161 43.03 1.20 -39.27
N TYR A 162 42.60 -0.07 -39.17
CA TYR A 162 43.46 -1.16 -38.69
C TYR A 162 43.43 -2.46 -39.50
N PHE A 163 43.11 -2.41 -40.79
CA PHE A 163 43.46 -3.50 -41.69
C PHE A 163 44.35 -2.97 -42.80
N ALA A 164 45.67 -2.94 -42.53
CA ALA A 164 46.67 -2.82 -43.57
C ALA A 164 46.52 -4.03 -44.52
N GLN A 165 46.14 -3.78 -45.77
CA GLN A 165 46.17 -4.79 -46.82
C GLN A 165 47.59 -5.36 -46.91
N MET A 166 47.77 -6.66 -46.65
CA MET A 166 48.95 -7.38 -47.11
C MET A 166 48.86 -7.47 -48.63
N LYS A 167 49.63 -6.61 -49.31
CA LYS A 167 49.86 -6.68 -50.75
C LYS A 167 50.98 -7.69 -50.99
N ASP A 168 50.58 -8.86 -51.43
CA ASP A 168 51.46 -9.89 -52.00
C ASP A 168 52.05 -9.36 -53.31
N ASN A 169 53.37 -9.44 -53.48
CA ASN A 169 54.06 -9.26 -54.76
C ASN A 169 55.47 -9.88 -54.68
N ASP A 170 55.67 -10.85 -55.58
CA ASP A 170 56.84 -11.65 -55.89
C ASP A 170 57.98 -10.87 -56.59
N VAL A 171 59.16 -11.50 -56.62
CA VAL A 171 60.36 -11.26 -57.44
C VAL A 171 61.40 -10.23 -56.95
N GLY A 172 62.54 -10.77 -56.49
CA GLY A 172 63.84 -10.55 -57.12
C GLY A 172 64.72 -9.36 -56.69
N GLU A 173 65.94 -9.72 -56.25
CA GLU A 173 67.21 -8.98 -56.32
C GLU A 173 67.57 -7.87 -55.28
N GLU A 174 68.60 -8.24 -54.52
CA GLU A 174 69.83 -7.50 -54.16
C GLU A 174 69.83 -6.30 -53.18
N LYS A 175 70.49 -6.56 -52.02
CA LYS A 175 71.57 -5.79 -51.35
C LYS A 175 71.35 -4.28 -51.09
N GLU A 176 71.20 -3.80 -49.85
CA GLU A 176 72.17 -3.62 -48.72
C GLU A 176 72.10 -2.11 -48.28
N PRO A 177 72.69 -1.64 -47.16
CA PRO A 177 71.93 -1.03 -46.06
C PRO A 177 72.40 0.40 -45.68
N LEU A 178 71.86 0.89 -44.54
CA LEU A 178 72.29 2.03 -43.71
C LEU A 178 71.62 3.39 -44.01
N ARG A 179 70.94 3.96 -42.99
CA ARG A 179 71.52 4.95 -42.05
C ARG A 179 70.44 5.89 -41.45
N SER A 180 70.47 5.99 -40.12
CA SER A 180 70.23 7.18 -39.28
C SER A 180 68.86 7.90 -39.24
N SER A 181 68.25 7.79 -38.05
CA SER A 181 67.71 8.86 -37.21
C SER A 181 66.83 9.94 -37.86
N GLY A 182 65.53 9.83 -37.61
CA GLY A 182 64.54 10.89 -37.79
C GLY A 182 63.48 10.74 -36.70
N ASN A 183 63.52 11.64 -35.73
CA ASN A 183 62.59 11.71 -34.62
C ASN A 183 61.26 12.27 -35.13
N GLU A 184 60.21 11.47 -35.29
CA GLU A 184 58.86 11.99 -35.59
C GLU A 184 57.82 11.38 -34.66
N SER A 185 57.56 12.16 -33.61
CA SER A 185 56.36 12.09 -32.81
C SER A 185 55.17 12.41 -33.71
N TYR A 186 54.47 11.40 -34.21
CA TYR A 186 53.14 11.63 -34.79
C TYR A 186 52.12 11.55 -33.67
N GLU A 187 51.53 12.72 -33.44
CA GLU A 187 50.47 12.98 -32.50
C GLU A 187 49.37 11.92 -32.55
N LEU A 188 48.91 11.51 -31.36
CA LEU A 188 47.57 10.97 -31.13
C LEU A 188 46.51 12.05 -31.44
N ARG A 189 46.49 12.58 -32.66
CA ARG A 189 45.50 13.53 -33.16
C ARG A 189 44.65 12.84 -34.21
N ASN A 190 43.90 11.82 -33.77
CA ASN A 190 42.68 11.43 -34.49
C ASN A 190 41.70 10.68 -33.59
N GLN A 191 41.49 11.18 -32.37
CA GLN A 191 40.37 10.77 -31.52
C GLN A 191 39.20 11.75 -31.71
N GLU A 192 38.96 12.17 -32.95
CA GLU A 192 37.91 13.10 -33.30
C GLU A 192 36.57 12.36 -33.54
N PHE A 193 35.67 12.57 -32.57
CA PHE A 193 34.22 12.66 -32.74
C PHE A 193 33.42 11.40 -33.10
N CYS A 194 33.25 10.49 -32.14
CA CYS A 194 31.92 9.90 -31.95
C CYS A 194 31.06 10.86 -31.12
N LYS A 195 30.40 11.80 -31.80
CA LYS A 195 29.44 12.72 -31.16
C LYS A 195 28.29 11.90 -30.56
N ILE A 196 28.27 11.84 -29.24
CA ILE A 196 27.13 11.41 -28.45
C ILE A 196 26.10 12.54 -28.55
N TYR A 197 25.10 12.38 -29.42
CA TYR A 197 23.87 13.15 -29.30
C TYR A 197 23.00 12.47 -28.23
N ILE A 198 22.74 13.24 -27.16
CA ILE A 198 21.74 12.98 -26.12
C ILE A 198 20.36 13.20 -26.71
#